data_AF-A0A7J4AYK5-F1
#
_entry.id   AF-A0A7J4AYK5-F1
#
_cell.length_a   1.000
_cell.length_b   1.000
_cell.length_c   1.000
_cell.angle_alpha   90.00
_cell.angle_beta   90.00
_cell.angle_gamma   90.00
#
_symmetry.space_group_name_H-M   'P 1'
#
loop_
_entity.id
_entity.type
_entity.pdbx_description
1 polymer ?
#
loop_
_entity_poly.entity_id
_entity_poly.type
_entity_poly.pdbx_seq_one_letter_code
_entity_poly.pdbx_strand_id
1 'polypeptide(L)'
;MDRNVAISYMRSIMGSNKAMGLVAQADFQKWVYEIGGNVQRKYFNGCWVMSPKGSTASKRMCFFVHGKIQTNEAIKSTVDSLVLNRGFHALCSSLIWSGLGVFYCIPIGDPNTTNLENLNWVLFRYHNENLEQIDAAQFFASWPGTGRVSTGGPWQRYVENRYQSLDSEILESLALNQAFFSSFVKGRMRKPVADPYDVDGFFVSYGGKILPMEIKEKFPFEAGNTKLLGIDAGRILMLLRLCLPLDCNGLYVIREVEDTEERRFLGWKMTTLDSIIMNSNWTLQAGGTGMTGGPTQTITFPYNIFADLTANSFSDDNLHRISELFRIIKEKAAAFQSEVEEFIQAAASQRTSTA
;
A
#
# COMPACT_ATOMS: atom_id res chain seq x y z
N MET A 1 -15.30 10.42 14.96
CA MET A 1 -14.64 9.42 15.85
C MET A 1 -13.77 10.08 16.93
N ASP A 2 -13.74 9.54 18.15
CA ASP A 2 -12.83 10.01 19.22
C ASP A 2 -11.37 9.59 18.97
N ARG A 3 -10.42 10.50 19.24
CA ARG A 3 -8.98 10.27 19.00
C ARG A 3 -8.44 9.10 19.83
N ASN A 4 -8.79 9.04 21.11
CA ASN A 4 -8.26 8.01 22.02
C ASN A 4 -8.80 6.63 21.64
N VAL A 5 -10.06 6.56 21.18
CA VAL A 5 -10.64 5.33 20.62
C VAL A 5 -9.81 4.85 19.42
N ALA A 6 -9.55 5.70 18.43
CA ALA A 6 -8.80 5.33 17.23
C ALA A 6 -7.37 4.85 17.55
N ILE A 7 -6.66 5.58 18.42
CA ILE A 7 -5.29 5.23 18.84
C ILE A 7 -5.29 3.90 19.62
N SER A 8 -6.22 3.74 20.58
CA SER A 8 -6.33 2.51 21.38
C SER A 8 -6.61 1.31 20.48
N TYR A 9 -7.52 1.46 19.52
CA TYR A 9 -7.82 0.44 18.52
C TYR A 9 -6.59 0.07 17.68
N MET A 10 -5.89 1.05 17.10
CA MET A 10 -4.71 0.74 16.28
C MET A 10 -3.62 0.03 17.09
N ARG A 11 -3.41 0.42 18.34
CA ARG A 11 -2.46 -0.25 19.24
C ARG A 11 -2.86 -1.69 19.54
N SER A 12 -4.15 -2.02 19.56
CA SER A 12 -4.61 -3.39 19.80
C SER A 12 -4.36 -4.33 18.61
N ILE A 13 -4.17 -3.80 17.40
CA ILE A 13 -4.05 -4.61 16.17
C ILE A 13 -2.67 -4.55 15.49
N MET A 14 -1.80 -3.60 15.83
CA MET A 14 -0.47 -3.47 15.20
C MET A 14 0.64 -3.08 16.19
N GLY A 15 1.88 -3.46 15.88
CA GLY A 15 3.07 -3.05 16.64
C GLY A 15 3.69 -1.73 16.15
N SER A 16 4.69 -1.24 16.89
CA SER A 16 5.35 0.05 16.68
C SER A 16 5.85 0.30 15.24
N ASN A 17 6.43 -0.71 14.57
CA ASN A 17 6.99 -0.54 13.22
C ASN A 17 5.93 -0.23 12.16
N LYS A 18 4.79 -0.95 12.19
CA LYS A 18 3.69 -0.68 11.26
C LYS A 18 3.07 0.69 11.56
N ALA A 19 2.93 1.01 12.84
CA ALA A 19 2.42 2.31 13.29
C ALA A 19 3.31 3.48 12.81
N MET A 20 4.65 3.36 12.90
CA MET A 20 5.58 4.34 12.31
C MET A 20 5.38 4.52 10.80
N GLY A 21 5.18 3.41 10.08
CA GLY A 21 4.90 3.47 8.65
C GLY A 21 3.64 4.29 8.33
N LEU A 22 2.56 4.09 9.08
CA LEU A 22 1.32 4.85 8.90
C LEU A 22 1.46 6.33 9.30
N VAL A 23 2.29 6.66 10.30
CA VAL A 23 2.62 8.07 10.61
C VAL A 23 3.34 8.72 9.44
N ALA A 24 4.29 8.02 8.80
CA ALA A 24 4.96 8.55 7.62
C ALA A 24 3.98 8.76 6.45
N GLN A 25 3.00 7.87 6.27
CA GLN A 25 1.93 8.06 5.28
C GLN A 25 1.08 9.31 5.59
N ALA A 26 0.66 9.47 6.86
CA ALA A 26 -0.11 10.64 7.31
C ALA A 26 0.64 11.96 7.09
N ASP A 27 1.93 11.99 7.44
CA ASP A 27 2.78 13.17 7.21
C ASP A 27 2.92 13.48 5.73
N PHE A 28 3.06 12.45 4.89
CA PHE A 28 3.16 12.63 3.45
C PHE A 28 1.85 13.17 2.87
N GLN A 29 0.72 12.62 3.30
CA GLN A 29 -0.60 13.13 2.93
C GLN A 29 -0.68 14.61 3.30
N LYS A 30 -0.38 14.97 4.55
CA LYS A 30 -0.36 16.37 4.99
C LYS A 30 0.52 17.25 4.09
N TRP A 31 1.75 16.81 3.77
CA TRP A 31 2.65 17.51 2.85
C TRP A 31 2.03 17.72 1.46
N VAL A 32 1.34 16.72 0.89
CA VAL A 32 0.63 16.84 -0.38
C VAL A 32 -0.47 17.91 -0.32
N TYR A 33 -1.23 17.98 0.77
CA TYR A 33 -2.28 18.99 0.96
C TYR A 33 -1.69 20.39 1.19
N GLU A 34 -0.58 20.51 1.91
CA GLU A 34 0.11 21.78 2.16
C GLU A 34 0.72 22.38 0.89
N ILE A 35 1.32 21.55 0.03
CA ILE A 35 1.76 22.00 -1.30
C ILE A 35 0.56 22.32 -2.19
N GLY A 36 -0.51 21.55 -2.08
CA GLY A 36 -1.78 21.80 -2.73
C GLY A 36 -1.70 21.78 -4.26
N GLY A 37 -2.60 22.56 -4.87
CA GLY A 37 -2.61 22.79 -6.32
C GLY A 37 -2.72 21.51 -7.14
N ASN A 38 -1.78 21.34 -8.08
CA ASN A 38 -1.78 20.21 -9.01
C ASN A 38 -1.34 18.90 -8.35
N VAL A 39 -0.55 18.93 -7.28
CA VAL A 39 -0.07 17.71 -6.61
C VAL A 39 -1.23 17.01 -5.92
N GLN A 40 -1.99 17.77 -5.13
CA GLN A 40 -3.15 17.27 -4.40
C GLN A 40 -4.20 16.62 -5.32
N ARG A 41 -4.46 17.19 -6.51
CA ARG A 41 -5.45 16.67 -7.47
C ARG A 41 -5.05 15.34 -8.13
N LYS A 42 -3.77 14.98 -8.06
CA LYS A 42 -3.22 13.76 -8.66
C LYS A 42 -3.01 12.64 -7.64
N TYR A 43 -3.03 12.97 -6.34
CA TYR A 43 -2.81 12.00 -5.27
C TYR A 43 -4.11 11.29 -4.89
N PHE A 44 -4.03 9.97 -4.79
CA PHE A 44 -5.10 9.11 -4.31
C PHE A 44 -4.57 8.26 -3.16
N ASN A 45 -5.40 8.08 -2.14
CA ASN A 45 -5.08 7.21 -1.02
C ASN A 45 -4.88 5.77 -1.48
N GLY A 46 -4.07 5.07 -0.69
CA GLY A 46 -3.73 3.67 -0.86
C GLY A 46 -4.89 2.69 -0.82
N CYS A 47 -4.57 1.42 -1.05
CA CYS A 47 -5.52 0.31 -0.96
C CYS A 47 -4.84 -0.97 -0.49
N TRP A 48 -5.65 -1.89 0.03
CA TRP A 48 -5.20 -3.26 0.27
C TRP A 48 -5.25 -4.08 -1.00
N VAL A 49 -4.12 -4.66 -1.40
CA VAL A 49 -4.05 -5.69 -2.44
C VAL A 49 -4.03 -7.05 -1.77
N MET A 50 -5.05 -7.87 -2.05
CA MET A 50 -5.24 -9.17 -1.44
C MET A 50 -5.63 -10.22 -2.46
N SER A 51 -5.33 -11.48 -2.16
CA SER A 51 -5.91 -12.63 -2.86
C SER A 51 -6.22 -13.75 -1.87
N PRO A 52 -7.20 -14.63 -2.18
CA PRO A 52 -7.48 -15.80 -1.35
C PRO A 52 -6.26 -16.72 -1.26
N LYS A 53 -5.91 -17.14 -0.04
CA LYS A 53 -4.79 -18.06 0.17
C LYS A 53 -5.08 -19.44 -0.43
N GLY A 54 -4.09 -20.06 -1.06
CA GLY A 54 -4.17 -21.46 -1.53
C GLY A 54 -4.54 -21.65 -3.00
N SER A 55 -4.75 -20.58 -3.78
CA SER A 55 -4.78 -20.65 -5.24
C SER A 55 -3.55 -19.94 -5.80
N THR A 56 -2.66 -20.70 -6.44
CA THR A 56 -1.42 -20.20 -7.07
C THR A 56 -1.72 -19.18 -8.19
N ALA A 57 -2.94 -19.20 -8.73
CA ALA A 57 -3.42 -18.32 -9.80
C ALA A 57 -4.61 -17.41 -9.37
N SER A 58 -4.81 -17.13 -8.08
CA SER A 58 -5.92 -16.23 -7.70
C SER A 58 -5.78 -14.84 -8.31
N LYS A 59 -6.89 -14.34 -8.86
CA LYS A 59 -7.05 -12.94 -9.20
C LYS A 59 -6.82 -12.08 -7.95
N ARG A 60 -5.88 -11.15 -8.04
CA ARG A 60 -5.63 -10.15 -7.00
C ARG A 60 -6.68 -9.07 -7.04
N MET A 61 -6.96 -8.49 -5.87
CA MET A 61 -8.05 -7.55 -5.70
C MET A 61 -7.56 -6.38 -4.85
N CYS A 62 -7.79 -5.17 -5.35
CA CYS A 62 -7.56 -3.89 -4.68
C CYS A 62 -8.83 -3.50 -3.92
N PHE A 63 -8.70 -3.24 -2.62
CA PHE A 63 -9.77 -2.79 -1.75
C PHE A 63 -9.45 -1.39 -1.24
N PHE A 64 -10.08 -0.39 -1.85
CA PHE A 64 -10.01 0.99 -1.41
C PHE A 64 -10.98 1.18 -0.24
N VAL A 65 -10.49 1.75 0.86
CA VAL A 65 -11.30 1.95 2.08
C VAL A 65 -11.70 3.41 2.19
N HIS A 66 -12.98 3.67 2.36
CA HIS A 66 -13.49 5.01 2.62
C HIS A 66 -13.02 5.51 3.99
N GLY A 67 -12.51 6.74 4.02
CA GLY A 67 -11.84 7.30 5.19
C GLY A 67 -12.75 7.85 6.29
N LYS A 68 -14.07 7.67 6.19
CA LYS A 68 -15.07 8.14 7.17
C LYS A 68 -16.17 7.11 7.37
N ILE A 69 -16.75 7.05 8.56
CA ILE A 69 -17.96 6.26 8.80
C ILE A 69 -19.17 6.97 8.16
N GLN A 70 -19.94 6.24 7.37
CA GLN A 70 -21.13 6.77 6.69
C GLN A 70 -22.43 6.25 7.32
N THR A 71 -23.49 7.05 7.23
CA THR A 71 -24.86 6.54 7.45
C THR A 71 -25.38 5.87 6.18
N ASN A 72 -26.44 5.07 6.28
CA ASN A 72 -27.02 4.40 5.11
C ASN A 72 -27.47 5.40 4.03
N GLU A 73 -27.98 6.56 4.45
CA GLU A 73 -28.49 7.61 3.57
C GLU A 73 -27.36 8.30 2.79
N ALA A 74 -26.16 8.40 3.38
CA ALA A 74 -25.01 9.08 2.79
C ALA A 74 -24.25 8.22 1.75
N ILE A 75 -24.43 6.90 1.76
CA ILE A 75 -23.72 5.96 0.88
C ILE A 75 -23.90 6.34 -0.59
N LYS A 76 -25.13 6.61 -1.02
CA LYS A 76 -25.42 6.93 -2.43
C LYS A 76 -24.63 8.15 -2.89
N SER A 77 -24.68 9.24 -2.12
CA SER A 77 -23.93 10.47 -2.44
C SER A 77 -22.42 10.26 -2.48
N THR A 78 -21.90 9.41 -1.59
CA THR A 78 -20.48 9.04 -1.56
C THR A 78 -20.07 8.29 -2.82
N VAL A 79 -20.86 7.28 -3.21
CA VAL A 79 -20.64 6.49 -4.42
C VAL A 79 -20.74 7.36 -5.68
N ASP A 80 -21.79 8.18 -5.80
CA ASP A 80 -21.99 9.08 -6.93
C ASP A 80 -20.79 10.05 -7.07
N SER A 81 -20.25 10.57 -5.96
CA SER A 81 -19.08 11.46 -6.00
C SER A 81 -17.81 10.77 -6.52
N LEU A 82 -17.62 9.48 -6.21
CA LEU A 82 -16.49 8.69 -6.69
C LEU A 82 -16.62 8.38 -8.18
N VAL A 83 -17.84 8.04 -8.62
CA VAL A 83 -18.19 7.78 -10.03
C VAL A 83 -18.24 9.06 -10.88
N LEU A 84 -18.04 10.23 -10.28
CA LEU A 84 -17.83 11.49 -11.02
C LEU A 84 -16.36 11.91 -11.01
N ASN A 85 -15.51 11.26 -10.20
CA ASN A 85 -14.10 11.58 -10.11
C ASN A 85 -13.31 10.89 -11.22
N ARG A 86 -12.98 11.65 -12.27
CA ARG A 86 -12.21 11.16 -13.43
C ARG A 86 -10.87 10.51 -13.07
N GLY A 87 -10.16 11.01 -12.06
CA GLY A 87 -8.89 10.43 -11.65
C GLY A 87 -9.08 9.09 -10.94
N PHE A 88 -10.15 8.94 -10.15
CA PHE A 88 -10.54 7.67 -9.59
C PHE A 88 -10.93 6.66 -10.68
N HIS A 89 -11.69 7.09 -11.71
CA HIS A 89 -11.98 6.23 -12.86
C HIS A 89 -10.73 5.77 -13.60
N ALA A 90 -9.82 6.68 -13.91
CA ALA A 90 -8.57 6.35 -14.59
C ALA A 90 -7.78 5.30 -13.78
N LEU A 91 -7.71 5.48 -12.46
CA LEU A 91 -7.10 4.53 -11.52
C LEU A 91 -7.78 3.15 -11.57
N CYS A 92 -9.10 3.10 -11.36
CA CYS A 92 -9.85 1.85 -11.32
C CYS A 92 -9.82 1.10 -12.66
N SER A 93 -10.02 1.80 -13.77
CA SER A 93 -10.02 1.20 -15.12
C SER A 93 -8.66 0.60 -15.45
N SER A 94 -7.56 1.31 -15.15
CA SER A 94 -6.22 0.78 -15.38
C SER A 94 -5.92 -0.45 -14.52
N LEU A 95 -6.27 -0.43 -13.23
CA LEU A 95 -6.12 -1.60 -12.36
C LEU A 95 -6.89 -2.82 -12.91
N ILE A 96 -8.09 -2.62 -13.44
CA ILE A 96 -8.88 -3.70 -14.06
C ILE A 96 -8.26 -4.19 -15.36
N TRP A 97 -7.79 -3.29 -16.23
CA TRP A 97 -7.10 -3.68 -17.46
C TRP A 97 -5.81 -4.46 -17.19
N SER A 98 -5.17 -4.21 -16.05
CA SER A 98 -4.06 -4.99 -15.51
C SER A 98 -4.45 -6.32 -14.87
N GLY A 99 -5.71 -6.72 -14.97
CA GLY A 99 -6.22 -7.98 -14.45
C GLY A 99 -6.54 -8.00 -12.95
N LEU A 100 -6.56 -6.85 -12.27
CA LEU A 100 -6.92 -6.76 -10.85
C LEU A 100 -8.45 -6.61 -10.68
N GLY A 101 -8.99 -7.15 -9.60
CA GLY A 101 -10.33 -6.78 -9.14
C GLY A 101 -10.26 -5.46 -8.39
N VAL A 102 -11.24 -4.58 -8.55
CA VAL A 102 -11.26 -3.29 -7.83
C VAL A 102 -12.55 -3.19 -7.02
N PHE A 103 -12.38 -2.91 -5.73
CA PHE A 103 -13.45 -2.79 -4.77
C PHE A 103 -13.31 -1.50 -3.98
N TYR A 104 -14.44 -0.90 -3.62
CA TYR A 104 -14.54 0.22 -2.71
C TYR A 104 -15.34 -0.20 -1.48
N CYS A 105 -14.83 0.08 -0.29
CA CYS A 105 -15.37 -0.41 0.98
C CYS A 105 -15.76 0.77 1.86
N ILE A 106 -17.04 0.87 2.20
CA ILE A 106 -17.58 1.95 3.02
C ILE A 106 -17.97 1.39 4.40
N PRO A 107 -17.39 1.89 5.50
CA PRO A 107 -17.84 1.55 6.84
C PRO A 107 -19.16 2.25 7.14
N ILE A 108 -20.11 1.52 7.72
CA ILE A 108 -21.45 2.01 8.07
C ILE A 108 -21.67 1.92 9.57
N GLY A 109 -22.19 2.99 10.15
CA GLY A 109 -22.57 3.03 11.55
C GLY A 109 -22.77 4.45 12.04
N ASP A 110 -22.78 4.60 13.36
CA ASP A 110 -22.71 5.90 14.02
C ASP A 110 -21.28 6.48 13.84
N PRO A 111 -21.11 7.69 13.27
CA PRO A 111 -19.82 8.38 13.18
C PRO A 111 -19.11 8.62 14.53
N ASN A 112 -19.87 8.52 15.64
CA ASN A 112 -19.37 8.65 17.01
C ASN A 112 -19.15 7.30 17.70
N THR A 113 -19.28 6.18 16.98
CA THR A 113 -19.05 4.85 17.55
C THR A 113 -17.65 4.71 18.15
N THR A 114 -17.59 3.98 19.26
CA THR A 114 -16.34 3.60 19.93
C THR A 114 -15.89 2.18 19.57
N ASN A 115 -16.71 1.44 18.82
CA ASN A 115 -16.50 0.01 18.54
C ASN A 115 -16.10 -0.24 17.09
N LEU A 116 -14.83 0.02 16.78
CA LEU A 116 -14.27 -0.16 15.42
C LEU A 116 -14.19 -1.63 14.98
N GLU A 117 -14.10 -2.55 15.95
CA GLU A 117 -14.03 -4.00 15.68
C GLU A 117 -15.32 -4.56 15.06
N ASN A 118 -16.46 -3.95 15.42
CA ASN A 118 -17.79 -4.41 15.04
C ASN A 118 -18.48 -3.52 14.00
N LEU A 119 -17.74 -2.66 13.29
CA LEU A 119 -18.28 -1.83 12.20
C LEU A 119 -18.91 -2.67 11.09
N ASN A 120 -20.05 -2.25 10.55
CA ASN A 120 -20.61 -2.84 9.34
C ASN A 120 -19.90 -2.26 8.11
N TRP A 121 -19.87 -3.04 7.03
CA TRP A 121 -19.18 -2.66 5.80
C TRP A 121 -20.07 -2.96 4.61
N VAL A 122 -20.21 -2.00 3.70
CA VAL A 122 -20.75 -2.25 2.37
C VAL A 122 -19.62 -2.23 1.35
N LEU A 123 -19.65 -3.23 0.48
CA LEU A 123 -18.66 -3.42 -0.57
C LEU A 123 -19.29 -3.07 -1.92
N PHE A 124 -18.54 -2.32 -2.70
CA PHE A 124 -18.85 -2.02 -4.09
C PHE A 124 -17.76 -2.61 -4.97
N ARG A 125 -18.15 -3.31 -6.02
CA ARG A 125 -17.26 -3.75 -7.09
C ARG A 125 -17.28 -2.71 -8.19
N TYR A 126 -16.10 -2.24 -8.60
CA TYR A 126 -16.01 -1.38 -9.78
C TYR A 126 -16.09 -2.22 -11.05
N HIS A 127 -17.02 -1.88 -11.94
CA HIS A 127 -17.26 -2.55 -13.21
C HIS A 127 -17.99 -1.61 -14.17
N ASN A 128 -17.58 -1.58 -15.44
CA ASN A 128 -18.17 -0.70 -16.47
C ASN A 128 -18.36 0.76 -16.00
N GLU A 129 -17.30 1.33 -15.42
CA GLU A 129 -17.30 2.71 -14.90
C GLU A 129 -18.35 3.00 -13.82
N ASN A 130 -18.88 1.95 -13.17
CA ASN A 130 -19.85 2.06 -12.10
C ASN A 130 -19.38 1.28 -10.86
N LEU A 131 -19.95 1.64 -9.71
CA LEU A 131 -19.76 0.93 -8.45
C LEU A 131 -21.02 0.14 -8.12
N GLU A 132 -20.96 -1.18 -8.32
CA GLU A 132 -22.06 -2.11 -8.07
C GLU A 132 -21.94 -2.66 -6.64
N GLN A 133 -22.96 -2.46 -5.81
CA GLN A 133 -22.98 -3.03 -4.46
C GLN A 133 -23.01 -4.56 -4.52
N ILE A 134 -22.22 -5.22 -3.68
CA ILE A 134 -22.17 -6.67 -3.54
C ILE A 134 -22.36 -7.11 -2.09
N ASP A 135 -22.87 -8.32 -1.90
CA ASP A 135 -22.94 -8.94 -0.58
C ASP A 135 -21.54 -9.42 -0.15
N ALA A 136 -21.01 -8.81 0.91
CA ALA A 136 -19.68 -9.12 1.41
C ALA A 136 -19.58 -10.55 1.97
N ALA A 137 -20.63 -11.04 2.62
CA ALA A 137 -20.65 -12.38 3.21
C ALA A 137 -20.56 -13.46 2.12
N GLN A 138 -21.39 -13.34 1.09
CA GLN A 138 -21.39 -14.19 -0.09
C GLN A 138 -20.07 -14.10 -0.85
N PHE A 139 -19.54 -12.89 -1.05
CA PHE A 139 -18.28 -12.68 -1.75
C PHE A 139 -17.12 -13.43 -1.06
N PHE A 140 -16.92 -13.20 0.24
CA PHE A 140 -15.84 -13.84 0.98
C PHE A 140 -16.13 -15.31 1.31
N ALA A 141 -17.38 -15.78 1.30
CA ALA A 141 -17.68 -17.20 1.53
C ALA A 141 -16.90 -18.13 0.58
N SER A 142 -16.66 -17.67 -0.66
CA SER A 142 -15.86 -18.38 -1.66
C SER A 142 -14.36 -18.47 -1.34
N TRP A 143 -13.84 -17.66 -0.41
CA TRP A 143 -12.43 -17.67 -0.04
C TRP A 143 -12.15 -18.81 0.94
N PRO A 144 -11.20 -19.71 0.64
CA PRO A 144 -10.96 -20.90 1.44
C PRO A 144 -10.23 -20.58 2.76
N GLY A 145 -10.40 -21.48 3.72
CA GLY A 145 -9.66 -21.50 4.98
C GLY A 145 -10.14 -20.50 6.04
N THR A 146 -9.45 -20.52 7.17
CA THR A 146 -9.76 -19.72 8.36
C THR A 146 -8.54 -18.88 8.76
N GLY A 147 -8.70 -17.57 8.73
CA GLY A 147 -7.70 -16.59 9.11
C GLY A 147 -7.52 -16.47 10.63
N ARG A 148 -6.42 -15.83 11.03
CA ARG A 148 -6.14 -15.45 12.43
C ARG A 148 -6.27 -13.95 12.58
N VAL A 149 -6.83 -13.50 13.70
CA VAL A 149 -6.94 -12.09 14.03
C VAL A 149 -5.55 -11.45 14.11
N SER A 150 -5.44 -10.17 13.75
CA SER A 150 -4.22 -9.40 13.98
C SER A 150 -4.03 -9.16 15.48
N THR A 151 -2.78 -9.11 15.94
CA THR A 151 -2.44 -8.81 17.33
C THR A 151 -1.48 -7.64 17.34
N GLY A 152 -1.79 -6.65 18.17
CA GLY A 152 -0.93 -5.51 18.39
C GLY A 152 0.24 -5.79 19.32
N GLY A 153 0.90 -4.72 19.70
CA GLY A 153 2.03 -4.75 20.62
C GLY A 153 2.29 -3.36 21.18
N PRO A 154 3.20 -3.25 22.17
CA PRO A 154 3.56 -1.97 22.73
C PRO A 154 4.12 -1.04 21.64
N TRP A 155 3.71 0.23 21.70
CA TRP A 155 4.27 1.28 20.86
C TRP A 155 5.38 1.99 21.63
N GLN A 156 6.41 2.42 20.91
CA GLN A 156 7.41 3.30 21.48
C GLN A 156 6.79 4.67 21.77
N ARG A 157 7.25 5.35 22.81
CA ARG A 157 6.73 6.66 23.24
C ARG A 157 6.72 7.70 22.12
N TYR A 158 7.76 7.71 21.28
CA TYR A 158 7.79 8.58 20.10
C TYR A 158 6.57 8.36 19.20
N VAL A 159 6.26 7.10 18.87
CA VAL A 159 5.11 6.75 18.03
C VAL A 159 3.80 7.19 18.67
N GLU A 160 3.62 6.96 19.97
CA GLU A 160 2.43 7.42 20.69
C GLU A 160 2.25 8.93 20.60
N ASN A 161 3.32 9.69 20.85
CA ASN A 161 3.29 11.15 20.74
C ASN A 161 2.93 11.63 19.31
N ARG A 162 3.47 10.95 18.29
CA ARG A 162 3.15 11.26 16.89
C ARG A 162 1.69 11.02 16.55
N TYR A 163 1.11 9.91 17.02
CA TYR A 163 -0.32 9.64 16.81
C TYR A 163 -1.23 10.63 17.54
N GLN A 164 -0.83 11.08 18.74
CA GLN A 164 -1.56 12.11 19.48
C GLN A 164 -1.57 13.46 18.76
N SER A 165 -0.56 13.77 17.95
CA SER A 165 -0.49 15.01 17.18
C SER A 165 -1.14 14.94 15.79
N LEU A 166 -1.63 13.76 15.37
CA LEU A 166 -2.34 13.63 14.09
C LEU A 166 -3.71 14.33 14.13
N ASP A 167 -4.07 14.88 12.97
CA ASP A 167 -5.42 15.38 12.73
C ASP A 167 -6.45 14.26 12.88
N SER A 168 -7.62 14.59 13.42
CA SER A 168 -8.66 13.60 13.72
C SER A 168 -9.21 12.91 12.46
N GLU A 169 -9.29 13.62 11.32
CA GLU A 169 -9.78 13.02 10.07
C GLU A 169 -8.77 12.04 9.47
N ILE A 170 -7.48 12.39 9.51
CA ILE A 170 -6.40 11.48 9.08
C ILE A 170 -6.38 10.23 9.97
N LEU A 171 -6.50 10.44 11.28
CA LEU A 171 -6.51 9.36 12.26
C LEU A 171 -7.70 8.40 12.06
N GLU A 172 -8.89 8.93 11.80
CA GLU A 172 -10.07 8.16 11.46
C GLU A 172 -9.85 7.35 10.17
N SER A 173 -9.33 7.99 9.11
CA SER A 173 -9.04 7.31 7.84
C SER A 173 -8.05 6.16 8.00
N LEU A 174 -6.97 6.35 8.77
CA LEU A 174 -5.99 5.30 9.06
C LEU A 174 -6.61 4.15 9.86
N ALA A 175 -7.37 4.48 10.92
CA ALA A 175 -8.01 3.48 11.76
C ALA A 175 -9.01 2.64 10.97
N LEU A 176 -9.82 3.26 10.11
CA LEU A 176 -10.78 2.57 9.26
C LEU A 176 -10.11 1.68 8.21
N ASN A 177 -9.03 2.15 7.57
CA ASN A 177 -8.27 1.33 6.62
C ASN A 177 -7.73 0.05 7.30
N GLN A 178 -7.21 0.18 8.53
CA GLN A 178 -6.73 -0.98 9.29
C GLN A 178 -7.86 -1.85 9.84
N ALA A 179 -9.01 -1.25 10.18
CA ALA A 179 -10.19 -1.97 10.65
C ALA A 179 -10.83 -2.84 9.59
N PHE A 180 -10.85 -2.38 8.34
CA PHE A 180 -11.28 -3.19 7.22
C PHE A 180 -10.47 -4.49 7.13
N PHE A 181 -9.14 -4.40 7.13
CA PHE A 181 -8.31 -5.60 6.99
C PHE A 181 -8.28 -6.46 8.27
N SER A 182 -7.97 -5.86 9.42
CA SER A 182 -7.69 -6.60 10.65
C SER A 182 -8.96 -7.09 11.35
N SER A 183 -9.99 -6.26 11.44
CA SER A 183 -11.23 -6.61 12.15
C SER A 183 -12.28 -7.22 11.22
N PHE A 184 -12.48 -6.65 10.02
CA PHE A 184 -13.51 -7.17 9.12
C PHE A 184 -13.04 -8.41 8.34
N VAL A 185 -11.99 -8.31 7.52
CA VAL A 185 -11.51 -9.45 6.69
C VAL A 185 -10.92 -10.57 7.53
N LYS A 186 -9.97 -10.27 8.42
CA LYS A 186 -9.29 -11.30 9.24
C LYS A 186 -10.08 -11.70 10.48
N GLY A 187 -10.80 -10.77 11.11
CA GLY A 187 -11.57 -11.02 12.33
C GLY A 187 -12.95 -11.63 12.05
N ARG A 188 -13.84 -10.88 11.40
CA ARG A 188 -15.24 -11.27 11.19
C ARG A 188 -15.42 -12.28 10.07
N MET A 189 -14.87 -12.00 8.90
CA MET A 189 -14.93 -12.91 7.74
C MET A 189 -14.00 -14.12 7.92
N ARG A 190 -13.04 -14.02 8.85
CA ARG A 190 -12.04 -15.04 9.16
C ARG A 190 -11.34 -15.56 7.91
N LYS A 191 -10.95 -14.70 6.98
CA LYS A 191 -10.32 -15.13 5.72
C LYS A 191 -8.80 -15.04 5.75
N PRO A 192 -8.08 -16.14 5.42
CA PRO A 192 -6.66 -16.07 5.18
C PRO A 192 -6.40 -15.49 3.80
N VAL A 193 -5.42 -14.59 3.73
CA VAL A 193 -5.02 -13.91 2.49
C VAL A 193 -3.60 -14.32 2.12
N ALA A 194 -3.33 -14.43 0.82
CA ALA A 194 -1.98 -14.57 0.29
C ALA A 194 -1.37 -13.20 0.03
N ASP A 195 -0.11 -13.04 0.41
CA ASP A 195 0.73 -11.87 0.14
C ASP A 195 0.02 -10.51 0.28
N PRO A 196 -0.66 -10.22 1.42
CA PRO A 196 -1.39 -8.96 1.56
C PRO A 196 -0.42 -7.79 1.48
N TYR A 197 -0.72 -6.84 0.59
CA TYR A 197 0.05 -5.63 0.40
C TYR A 197 -0.80 -4.41 0.71
N ASP A 198 -0.24 -3.46 1.44
CA ASP A 198 -0.84 -2.15 1.67
C ASP A 198 -0.08 -1.20 0.76
N VAL A 199 -0.72 -0.78 -0.34
CA VAL A 199 -0.14 0.24 -1.23
C VAL A 199 -0.39 1.57 -0.56
N ASP A 200 0.65 2.37 -0.32
CA ASP A 200 0.53 3.57 0.52
C ASP A 200 -0.20 4.73 -0.19
N GLY A 201 -0.15 4.77 -1.52
CA GLY A 201 -0.87 5.73 -2.33
C GLY A 201 -0.65 5.54 -3.83
N PHE A 202 -1.33 6.36 -4.62
CA PHE A 202 -1.18 6.43 -6.07
C PHE A 202 -1.06 7.88 -6.52
N PHE A 203 -0.23 8.12 -7.53
CA PHE A 203 -0.29 9.34 -8.33
C PHE A 203 -0.87 9.04 -9.70
N VAL A 204 -1.80 9.87 -10.16
CA VAL A 204 -2.43 9.76 -11.49
C VAL A 204 -2.11 11.04 -12.27
N SER A 205 -1.38 10.92 -13.37
CA SER A 205 -1.13 12.06 -14.27
C SER A 205 -2.40 12.46 -15.01
N TYR A 206 -2.44 13.67 -15.57
CA TYR A 206 -3.58 14.09 -16.39
C TYR A 206 -3.71 13.27 -17.69
N GLY A 207 -2.59 12.72 -18.17
CA GLY A 207 -2.56 11.72 -19.24
C GLY A 207 -2.97 10.31 -18.82
N GLY A 208 -3.42 10.08 -17.58
CA GLY A 208 -3.92 8.80 -17.10
C GLY A 208 -2.83 7.78 -16.70
N LYS A 209 -1.56 8.18 -16.63
CA LYS A 209 -0.49 7.31 -16.12
C LYS A 209 -0.60 7.19 -14.61
N ILE A 210 -0.52 5.97 -14.10
CA ILE A 210 -0.65 5.67 -12.67
C ILE A 210 0.68 5.23 -12.13
N LEU A 211 1.06 5.78 -10.99
CA LEU A 211 2.26 5.38 -10.28
C LEU A 211 1.88 4.97 -8.85
N PRO A 212 1.87 3.67 -8.51
CA PRO A 212 1.74 3.24 -7.13
C PRO A 212 2.95 3.70 -6.32
N MET A 213 2.74 3.94 -5.04
CA MET A 213 3.75 4.50 -4.16
C MET A 213 3.90 3.69 -2.88
N GLU A 214 5.15 3.53 -2.45
CA GLU A 214 5.55 3.06 -1.13
C GLU A 214 6.23 4.21 -0.37
N ILE A 215 5.85 4.41 0.88
CA ILE A 215 6.36 5.42 1.79
C ILE A 215 7.07 4.72 2.95
N LYS A 216 8.28 5.18 3.28
CA LYS A 216 9.00 4.73 4.47
C LYS A 216 9.64 5.87 5.22
N GLU A 217 9.76 5.68 6.51
CA GLU A 217 10.67 6.48 7.32
C GLU A 217 12.02 5.79 7.39
N LYS A 218 13.09 6.52 7.07
CA LYS A 218 14.45 5.99 7.07
C LYS A 218 15.43 7.06 7.51
N PHE A 219 16.52 6.60 8.13
CA PHE A 219 17.73 7.37 8.29
C PHE A 219 18.83 6.64 7.50
N PRO A 220 19.71 7.39 6.85
CA PRO A 220 20.86 6.83 6.16
C PRO A 220 21.96 6.42 7.14
N PHE A 221 22.77 5.43 6.76
CA PHE A 221 23.94 4.99 7.52
C PHE A 221 25.21 5.07 6.68
N GLU A 222 26.35 5.24 7.32
CA GLU A 222 27.65 5.33 6.65
C GLU A 222 28.29 3.94 6.50
N ALA A 223 28.80 3.63 5.31
CA ALA A 223 29.60 2.44 5.02
C ALA A 223 30.87 2.86 4.29
N GLY A 224 31.96 3.00 5.03
CA GLY A 224 33.20 3.60 4.51
C GLY A 224 32.98 5.07 4.18
N ASN A 225 33.21 5.46 2.92
CA ASN A 225 33.00 6.84 2.43
C ASN A 225 31.64 7.01 1.71
N THR A 226 30.72 6.05 1.85
CA THR A 226 29.43 6.09 1.15
C THR A 226 28.27 6.05 2.15
N LYS A 227 27.35 7.00 1.98
CA LYS A 227 26.08 7.04 2.68
C LYS A 227 25.07 6.13 1.98
N LEU A 228 24.46 5.21 2.73
CA LEU A 228 23.57 4.17 2.21
C LEU A 228 22.18 4.22 2.85
N LEU A 229 21.19 3.68 2.13
CA LEU A 229 19.85 3.41 2.62
C LEU A 229 19.50 1.93 2.41
N GLY A 230 18.73 1.36 3.34
CA GLY A 230 18.27 -0.03 3.28
C GLY A 230 16.77 -0.15 3.00
N ILE A 231 16.40 -0.98 2.02
CA ILE A 231 15.00 -1.30 1.67
C ILE A 231 14.78 -2.82 1.78
N ASP A 232 13.61 -3.22 2.27
CA ASP A 232 13.20 -4.63 2.31
C ASP A 232 12.99 -5.17 0.88
N ALA A 233 13.69 -6.25 0.54
CA ALA A 233 13.59 -6.89 -0.78
C ALA A 233 12.15 -7.33 -1.10
N GLY A 234 11.43 -7.82 -0.09
CA GLY A 234 10.04 -8.22 -0.21
C GLY A 234 9.15 -7.07 -0.68
N ARG A 235 9.31 -5.87 -0.10
CA ARG A 235 8.57 -4.66 -0.51
C ARG A 235 8.85 -4.27 -1.96
N ILE A 236 10.11 -4.36 -2.42
CA ILE A 236 10.47 -4.09 -3.82
C ILE A 236 9.74 -5.06 -4.75
N LEU A 237 9.74 -6.35 -4.43
CA LEU A 237 9.04 -7.36 -5.21
C LEU A 237 7.52 -7.17 -5.21
N MET A 238 6.94 -6.76 -4.09
CA MET A 238 5.49 -6.46 -4.01
C MET A 238 5.11 -5.26 -4.88
N LEU A 239 5.91 -4.19 -4.86
CA LEU A 239 5.68 -3.02 -5.71
C LEU A 239 5.89 -3.36 -7.19
N LEU A 240 6.94 -4.13 -7.53
CA LEU A 240 7.18 -4.61 -8.91
C LEU A 240 6.02 -5.47 -9.43
N ARG A 241 5.47 -6.33 -8.57
CA ARG A 241 4.32 -7.17 -8.91
C ARG A 241 3.07 -6.37 -9.26
N LEU A 242 2.91 -5.18 -8.68
CA LEU A 242 1.84 -4.25 -9.03
C LEU A 242 2.15 -3.48 -10.32
N CYS A 243 3.41 -3.04 -10.46
CA CYS A 243 3.87 -2.20 -11.58
C CYS A 243 3.90 -2.93 -12.92
N LEU A 244 4.33 -4.20 -12.96
CA LEU A 244 4.47 -4.96 -14.21
C LEU A 244 3.13 -5.11 -14.96
N PRO A 245 2.01 -5.55 -14.34
CA PRO A 245 0.72 -5.63 -15.04
C PRO A 245 0.13 -4.26 -15.40
N LEU A 246 0.50 -3.20 -14.68
CA LEU A 246 0.10 -1.81 -14.96
C LEU A 246 0.90 -1.17 -16.09
N ASP A 247 1.95 -1.82 -16.57
CA ASP A 247 2.97 -1.22 -17.45
C ASP A 247 3.39 0.18 -16.95
N CYS A 248 3.59 0.28 -15.64
CA CYS A 248 3.92 1.53 -14.97
C CYS A 248 5.15 1.39 -14.09
N ASN A 249 5.74 2.50 -13.70
CA ASN A 249 6.79 2.57 -12.69
C ASN A 249 6.17 2.77 -11.29
N GLY A 250 6.94 2.46 -10.26
CA GLY A 250 6.57 2.69 -8.86
C GLY A 250 7.36 3.85 -8.27
N LEU A 251 6.76 4.57 -7.32
CA LEU A 251 7.43 5.60 -6.55
C LEU A 251 7.83 5.05 -5.18
N TYR A 252 9.05 5.35 -4.77
CA TYR A 252 9.52 5.07 -3.42
C TYR A 252 9.87 6.38 -2.73
N VAL A 253 9.09 6.74 -1.72
CA VAL A 253 9.21 8.00 -0.98
C VAL A 253 9.76 7.72 0.41
N ILE A 254 10.77 8.49 0.79
CA ILE A 254 11.41 8.41 2.09
C ILE A 254 11.13 9.69 2.87
N ARG A 255 10.54 9.51 4.05
CA ARG A 255 10.61 10.47 5.14
C ARG A 255 11.98 10.33 5.79
N GLU A 256 12.90 11.21 5.44
CA GLU A 256 14.24 11.20 6.01
C GLU A 256 14.19 11.76 7.45
N VAL A 257 14.83 11.03 8.37
CA VAL A 257 14.95 11.42 9.77
C VAL A 257 16.38 11.31 10.26
N GLU A 258 16.66 12.00 11.36
CA GLU A 258 17.89 11.79 12.12
C GLU A 258 17.89 10.40 12.79
N ASP A 259 19.08 9.81 12.91
CA ASP A 259 19.31 8.58 13.67
C ASP A 259 19.42 8.88 15.18
N THR A 260 18.31 9.36 15.74
CA THR A 260 18.14 9.61 17.19
C THR A 260 16.82 9.00 17.66
N GLU A 261 16.61 8.93 18.97
CA GLU A 261 15.33 8.45 19.53
C GLU A 261 14.16 9.38 19.16
N GLU A 262 14.41 10.67 18.99
CA GLU A 262 13.41 11.69 18.63
C GLU A 262 13.08 11.70 17.13
N ARG A 263 13.92 11.08 16.29
CA ARG A 263 13.69 10.86 14.85
C ARG A 263 13.22 12.14 14.13
N ARG A 264 13.94 13.23 14.37
CA ARG A 264 13.62 14.56 13.83
C ARG A 264 13.57 14.50 12.31
N PHE A 265 12.55 15.13 11.73
CA PHE A 265 12.35 15.18 10.28
C PHE A 265 13.43 16.02 9.60
N LEU A 266 14.08 15.47 8.57
CA LEU A 266 15.10 16.14 7.77
C LEU A 266 14.56 16.59 6.41
N GLY A 267 13.70 15.80 5.79
CA GLY A 267 13.15 16.11 4.48
C GLY A 267 12.47 14.92 3.82
N TRP A 268 11.84 15.19 2.68
CA TRP A 268 11.27 14.15 1.82
C TRP A 268 12.22 13.85 0.68
N LYS A 269 12.45 12.56 0.44
CA LYS A 269 13.26 12.06 -0.66
C LYS A 269 12.44 11.13 -1.52
N MET A 270 12.76 11.01 -2.80
CA MET A 270 12.07 10.11 -3.72
C MET A 270 13.01 9.51 -4.74
N THR A 271 12.70 8.28 -5.11
CA THR A 271 13.25 7.60 -6.28
C THR A 271 12.16 6.76 -6.94
N THR A 272 12.49 6.16 -8.07
CA THR A 272 11.61 5.26 -8.82
C THR A 272 12.01 3.80 -8.62
N LEU A 273 11.08 2.88 -8.83
CA LEU A 273 11.31 1.44 -8.68
C LEU A 273 12.38 0.91 -9.64
N ASP A 274 12.40 1.37 -10.89
CA ASP A 274 13.47 1.02 -11.83
C ASP A 274 14.85 1.53 -11.40
N SER A 275 14.93 2.76 -10.88
CA SER A 275 16.15 3.32 -10.32
C SER A 275 16.64 2.49 -9.14
N ILE A 276 15.72 2.04 -8.28
CA ILE A 276 16.04 1.07 -7.21
C ILE A 276 16.64 -0.18 -7.87
N ILE A 277 15.90 -0.89 -8.72
CA ILE A 277 16.32 -2.19 -9.31
C ILE A 277 17.71 -2.09 -9.96
N MET A 278 17.95 -1.03 -10.74
CA MET A 278 19.18 -0.83 -11.50
C MET A 278 20.38 -0.41 -10.64
N ASN A 279 20.17 0.28 -9.53
CA ASN A 279 21.25 0.80 -8.68
C ASN A 279 21.41 0.02 -7.35
N SER A 280 20.61 -1.03 -7.14
CA SER A 280 20.72 -1.87 -5.94
C SER A 280 22.04 -2.60 -5.87
N ASN A 281 22.63 -2.65 -4.68
CA ASN A 281 23.55 -3.73 -4.35
C ASN A 281 22.73 -4.95 -3.90
N TRP A 282 22.55 -5.92 -4.82
CA TRP A 282 21.80 -7.17 -4.59
C TRP A 282 22.46 -8.15 -3.61
N THR A 283 23.45 -7.68 -2.83
CA THR A 283 23.97 -8.41 -1.68
C THR A 283 22.96 -8.32 -0.54
N LEU A 284 22.22 -9.42 -0.32
CA LEU A 284 21.22 -9.49 0.72
C LEU A 284 21.88 -9.51 2.10
N GLN A 285 21.53 -8.54 2.93
CA GLN A 285 21.99 -8.45 4.32
C GLN A 285 20.83 -8.74 5.27
N ALA A 286 21.16 -9.30 6.44
CA ALA A 286 20.19 -9.36 7.54
C ALA A 286 19.78 -7.92 7.91
N GLY A 287 18.47 -7.68 8.09
CA GLY A 287 17.98 -6.34 8.41
C GLY A 287 18.64 -5.71 9.64
N GLY A 288 18.88 -4.40 9.59
CA GLY A 288 19.43 -3.61 10.69
C GLY A 288 18.50 -3.48 11.90
N THR A 289 19.00 -2.83 12.96
CA THR A 289 18.37 -2.67 14.29
C THR A 289 16.93 -2.11 14.30
N GLY A 290 16.50 -1.43 13.23
CA GLY A 290 15.11 -0.95 13.05
C GLY A 290 14.13 -1.97 12.44
N MET A 291 14.56 -3.19 12.11
CA MET A 291 13.74 -4.22 11.47
C MET A 291 13.39 -5.35 12.43
N THR A 292 12.52 -5.08 13.40
CA THR A 292 11.93 -6.11 14.25
C THR A 292 10.70 -6.72 13.56
N GLY A 293 10.91 -7.82 12.82
CA GLY A 293 9.86 -8.49 12.04
C GLY A 293 10.24 -9.85 11.41
N GLY A 294 11.24 -10.55 11.96
CA GLY A 294 11.89 -11.70 11.33
C GLY A 294 13.10 -11.29 10.46
N PRO A 295 13.94 -12.23 9.99
CA PRO A 295 15.06 -11.92 9.11
C PRO A 295 14.51 -11.46 7.76
N THR A 296 14.26 -10.17 7.63
CA THR A 296 13.94 -9.51 6.36
C THR A 296 15.25 -9.28 5.61
N GLN A 297 15.24 -9.63 4.33
CA GLN A 297 16.40 -9.43 3.47
C GLN A 297 16.44 -7.97 3.03
N THR A 298 17.48 -7.26 3.46
CA THR A 298 17.65 -5.86 3.14
C THR A 298 18.61 -5.71 1.98
N ILE A 299 18.21 -4.87 1.03
CA ILE A 299 19.03 -4.44 -0.09
C ILE A 299 19.49 -3.01 0.21
N THR A 300 20.75 -2.71 -0.10
CA THR A 300 21.34 -1.39 0.17
C THR A 300 21.54 -0.60 -1.12
N PHE A 301 21.45 0.72 -0.99
CA PHE A 301 21.45 1.66 -2.10
C PHE A 301 22.28 2.89 -1.75
N PRO A 302 23.05 3.44 -2.70
CA PRO A 302 23.66 4.76 -2.53
C PRO A 302 22.59 5.82 -2.24
N TYR A 303 22.78 6.61 -1.18
CA TYR A 303 21.82 7.64 -0.76
C TYR A 303 21.52 8.67 -1.87
N ASN A 304 22.50 8.95 -2.74
CA ASN A 304 22.39 9.92 -3.82
C ASN A 304 21.43 9.52 -4.96
N ILE A 305 20.92 8.28 -5.01
CA ILE A 305 19.87 7.90 -5.97
C ILE A 305 18.50 8.46 -5.59
N PHE A 306 18.35 8.95 -4.36
CA PHE A 306 17.12 9.55 -3.86
C PHE A 306 17.23 11.07 -3.99
N ALA A 307 16.40 11.64 -4.86
CA ALA A 307 16.32 13.08 -5.08
C ALA A 307 15.46 13.75 -4.01
N ASP A 308 15.72 15.03 -3.75
CA ASP A 308 14.82 15.85 -2.93
C ASP A 308 13.43 15.94 -3.55
N LEU A 309 12.42 15.77 -2.72
CA LEU A 309 11.04 15.86 -3.16
C LEU A 309 10.57 17.32 -3.18
N THR A 310 10.05 17.75 -4.33
CA THR A 310 9.51 19.09 -4.53
C THR A 310 8.15 19.01 -5.22
N ALA A 311 7.42 20.13 -5.33
CA ALA A 311 6.18 20.17 -6.10
C ALA A 311 6.38 19.75 -7.58
N ASN A 312 7.54 20.08 -8.16
CA ASN A 312 7.88 19.73 -9.54
C ASN A 312 8.07 18.22 -9.75
N SER A 313 8.38 17.47 -8.70
CA SER A 313 8.44 16.00 -8.73
C SER A 313 7.11 15.37 -9.16
N PHE A 314 5.98 16.08 -9.00
CA PHE A 314 4.64 15.63 -9.41
C PHE A 314 4.02 16.49 -10.53
N SER A 315 4.84 17.30 -11.21
CA SER A 315 4.44 17.94 -12.47
C SER A 315 4.03 16.87 -13.50
N ASP A 316 3.14 17.22 -14.43
CA ASP A 316 2.65 16.23 -15.40
C ASP A 316 3.77 15.71 -16.29
N ASP A 317 4.64 16.61 -16.76
CA ASP A 317 5.82 16.29 -17.55
C ASP A 317 6.74 15.32 -16.81
N ASN A 318 7.00 15.57 -15.51
CA ASN A 318 7.84 14.66 -14.74
C ASN A 318 7.19 13.31 -14.52
N LEU A 319 5.90 13.28 -14.16
CA LEU A 319 5.16 12.02 -13.98
C LEU A 319 5.14 11.20 -15.28
N HIS A 320 4.95 11.85 -16.42
CA HIS A 320 5.02 11.19 -17.73
C HIS A 320 6.40 10.59 -17.98
N ARG A 321 7.46 11.38 -17.77
CA ARG A 321 8.86 10.96 -17.95
C ARG A 321 9.23 9.75 -17.10
N ILE A 322 8.73 9.67 -15.87
CA ILE A 322 9.05 8.57 -14.93
C ILE A 322 7.99 7.46 -14.91
N SER A 323 6.95 7.55 -15.74
CA SER A 323 5.78 6.68 -15.63
C SER A 323 6.01 5.23 -16.03
N GLU A 324 7.08 4.92 -16.76
CA GLU A 324 7.32 3.59 -17.31
C GLU A 324 8.57 2.97 -16.71
N LEU A 325 8.53 1.66 -16.45
CA LEU A 325 9.73 0.89 -16.12
C LEU A 325 10.64 0.83 -17.34
N PHE A 326 11.95 0.87 -17.12
CA PHE A 326 12.91 0.61 -18.19
C PHE A 326 12.62 -0.71 -18.91
N ARG A 327 12.71 -0.68 -20.24
CA ARG A 327 12.40 -1.82 -21.13
C ARG A 327 13.15 -3.09 -20.71
N ILE A 328 14.41 -2.97 -20.31
CA ILE A 328 15.22 -4.11 -19.87
C ILE A 328 14.63 -4.83 -18.66
N ILE A 329 13.98 -4.12 -17.73
CA ILE A 329 13.32 -4.72 -16.56
C ILE A 329 12.11 -5.52 -17.02
N LYS A 330 11.33 -4.98 -17.96
CA LYS A 330 10.16 -5.65 -18.54
C LYS A 330 10.57 -6.92 -19.29
N GLU A 331 11.62 -6.84 -20.11
CA GLU A 331 12.19 -7.98 -20.84
C GLU A 331 12.68 -9.09 -19.89
N LYS A 332 13.38 -8.72 -18.82
CA LYS A 332 13.86 -9.69 -17.81
C LYS A 332 12.72 -10.33 -17.03
N ALA A 333 11.70 -9.56 -16.67
CA ALA A 333 10.52 -10.09 -16.00
C ALA A 333 9.75 -11.09 -16.88
N ALA A 334 9.58 -10.76 -18.17
CA ALA A 334 8.94 -11.65 -19.14
C ALA A 334 9.72 -12.95 -19.33
N ALA A 335 11.05 -12.85 -19.51
CA ALA A 335 11.91 -14.03 -19.62
C ALA A 335 11.83 -14.93 -18.38
N PHE A 336 11.90 -14.33 -17.18
CA PHE A 336 11.75 -15.08 -15.93
C PHE A 336 10.39 -15.76 -15.80
N GLN A 337 9.30 -15.09 -16.21
CA GLN A 337 7.98 -15.70 -16.21
C GLN A 337 7.94 -16.94 -17.10
N SER A 338 8.49 -16.86 -18.33
CA SER A 338 8.55 -18.00 -19.24
C SER A 338 9.36 -19.17 -18.66
N GLU A 339 10.51 -18.89 -18.04
CA GLU A 339 11.32 -19.93 -17.37
C GLU A 339 10.56 -20.63 -16.22
N VAL A 340 9.80 -19.87 -15.42
CA VAL A 340 8.98 -20.42 -14.33
C VAL A 340 7.83 -21.26 -14.87
N GLU A 341 7.16 -20.81 -15.94
CA GLU A 341 6.08 -21.57 -16.59
C GLU A 341 6.59 -22.89 -17.16
N GLU A 342 7.74 -22.88 -17.84
CA GLU A 342 8.41 -24.09 -18.34
C GLU A 342 8.78 -25.05 -17.20
N PHE A 343 9.36 -24.53 -16.11
CA PHE A 343 9.70 -25.33 -14.94
C PHE A 343 8.46 -26.00 -14.32
N ILE A 344 7.36 -25.26 -14.17
CA ILE A 344 6.10 -25.78 -13.63
C ILE A 344 5.52 -26.86 -14.54
N GLN A 345 5.54 -26.64 -15.86
CA GLN A 345 5.08 -27.63 -16.84
C GLN A 345 5.92 -28.91 -16.78
N ALA A 346 7.25 -28.79 -16.77
CA ALA A 346 8.16 -29.92 -16.65
C ALA A 346 7.93 -30.72 -15.36
N ALA A 347 7.75 -30.02 -14.23
CA ALA A 347 7.46 -30.65 -12.95
C ALA A 347 6.09 -31.37 -12.91
N ALA A 348 5.08 -30.84 -13.63
CA ALA A 348 3.79 -31.49 -13.77
C ALA A 348 3.88 -32.77 -14.63
N SER A 349 4.61 -32.72 -15.75
CA SER A 349 4.81 -33.88 -16.64
C SER A 349 5.56 -35.04 -15.97
N GLN A 350 6.53 -34.75 -15.09
CA GLN A 350 7.26 -35.79 -14.34
C GLN A 350 6.36 -36.53 -13.32
N ARG A 351 5.40 -35.83 -12.70
CA ARG A 351 4.46 -36.46 -11.74
C ARG A 351 3.46 -37.40 -12.41
N THR A 352 3.09 -37.12 -13.67
CA THR A 352 2.21 -37.99 -14.46
C THR A 352 2.90 -39.22 -15.04
N SER A 353 4.24 -39.24 -15.14
CA SER A 353 5.00 -40.41 -15.62
C SER A 353 5.38 -41.42 -14.53
N THR A 354 5.19 -41.06 -13.25
CA THR A 354 5.54 -41.89 -12.08
C THR A 354 4.33 -42.47 -11.34
N ALA A 355 3.12 -42.25 -11.88
CA ALA A 355 1.87 -42.85 -11.44
C ALA A 355 1.35 -43.77 -12.54
#